data_AF-A0A6B2LBX4-F1
#
_entry.id   AF-A0A6B2LBX4-F1
#
_cell.length_a   1.000
_cell.length_b   1.000
_cell.length_c   1.000
_cell.angle_alpha   90.00
_cell.angle_beta   90.00
_cell.angle_gamma   90.00
#
_symmetry.space_group_name_H-M   'P 1'
#
loop_
_entity.id
_entity.type
_entity.pdbx_description
1 polymer ?
#
loop_
_entity_poly.entity_id
_entity_poly.type
_entity_poly.pdbx_seq_one_letter_code
_entity_poly.pdbx_strand_id
1 'polypeptide(L)'
;MKIYSNDPLILDALGDVLIQNGDHPLAKSTLMVSISLDPEGSPSKYLNLAQLLEGQQSLKNYQKALQLLGRDKALAKTEEESTSVRDRMVSCLSAMAEIYLTDECFAENAESECNRLLLEALQLNPQHTEALQLMASFKISQQNKPEAIQYLLKSRTTWSENVAELPTYEFRVQTAKLFLELEQWEPAAEVLDGLLEELDSNSEIWYLAGFANLTLDAEYSKECLEKCTLLLKKENCNDQGIWTQVNDCMSKVHGYIEQQAKEDNMEV
;
A
#
# COMPACT_ATOMS: atom_id res chain seq x y z
N MET A 1 -4.86 -38.20 11.75
CA MET A 1 -5.48 -38.77 10.54
C MET A 1 -5.47 -37.67 9.49
N LYS A 2 -4.51 -37.67 8.56
CA LYS A 2 -4.43 -36.66 7.50
C LYS A 2 -5.46 -37.03 6.44
N ILE A 3 -6.58 -36.32 6.40
CA ILE A 3 -7.53 -36.43 5.30
C ILE A 3 -6.89 -35.70 4.12
N TYR A 4 -6.12 -36.43 3.30
CA TYR A 4 -5.74 -35.95 1.98
C TYR A 4 -6.99 -36.10 1.11
N SER A 5 -7.79 -35.05 1.04
CA SER A 5 -8.83 -34.97 0.02
C SER A 5 -8.16 -34.84 -1.34
N ASN A 6 -8.58 -35.64 -2.32
CA ASN A 6 -8.19 -35.47 -3.72
C ASN A 6 -9.18 -34.56 -4.48
N ASP A 7 -10.11 -33.92 -3.77
CA ASP A 7 -11.01 -32.93 -4.36
C ASP A 7 -10.30 -31.57 -4.44
N PRO A 8 -10.06 -31.03 -5.66
CA PRO A 8 -9.41 -29.73 -5.84
C PRO A 8 -10.10 -28.59 -5.08
N LEU A 9 -11.43 -28.63 -4.94
CA LEU A 9 -12.17 -27.58 -4.22
C LEU A 9 -11.84 -27.57 -2.73
N ILE A 10 -11.68 -28.76 -2.13
CA ILE A 10 -11.30 -28.88 -0.73
C ILE A 10 -9.85 -28.46 -0.53
N LEU A 11 -8.98 -28.78 -1.48
CA LEU A 11 -7.57 -28.37 -1.44
C LEU A 11 -7.40 -26.86 -1.61
N ASP A 12 -8.22 -26.21 -2.44
CA ASP A 12 -8.25 -24.75 -2.61
C ASP A 12 -8.62 -24.06 -1.29
N ALA A 13 -9.71 -24.49 -0.67
CA ALA A 13 -10.16 -23.96 0.62
C ALA A 13 -9.15 -24.24 1.75
N LEU A 14 -8.55 -25.43 1.77
CA LEU A 14 -7.51 -25.77 2.74
C LEU A 14 -6.27 -24.89 2.54
N GLY A 15 -5.86 -24.63 1.30
CA GLY A 15 -4.75 -23.74 0.99
C GLY A 15 -4.95 -22.32 1.55
N ASP A 16 -6.14 -21.76 1.36
CA ASP A 16 -6.52 -20.45 1.91
C ASP A 16 -6.48 -20.43 3.45
N VAL A 17 -7.09 -21.43 4.11
CA VAL A 17 -7.07 -21.54 5.58
C VAL A 17 -5.63 -21.69 6.12
N LEU A 18 -4.76 -22.42 5.41
CA LEU A 18 -3.37 -22.57 5.80
C LEU A 18 -2.58 -21.25 5.67
N ILE A 19 -2.87 -20.44 4.65
CA ILE A 19 -2.31 -19.07 4.53
C ILE A 19 -2.74 -18.22 5.72
N GLN A 20 -4.04 -18.19 6.03
CA GLN A 20 -4.58 -17.40 7.13
C GLN A 20 -4.02 -17.82 8.50
N ASN A 21 -3.67 -19.10 8.66
CA ASN A 21 -3.04 -19.64 9.87
C ASN A 21 -1.50 -19.51 9.87
N GLY A 22 -0.89 -18.98 8.81
CA GLY A 22 0.56 -18.79 8.70
C GLY A 22 1.37 -20.05 8.34
N ASP A 23 0.73 -21.18 8.02
CA ASP A 23 1.43 -22.39 7.56
C ASP A 23 1.69 -22.33 6.04
N HIS A 24 2.52 -21.37 5.65
CA HIS A 24 2.85 -21.08 4.26
C HIS A 24 3.47 -22.29 3.52
N PRO A 25 4.39 -23.08 4.12
CA PRO A 25 4.94 -24.26 3.45
C PRO A 25 3.88 -25.31 3.12
N LEU A 26 2.97 -25.60 4.06
CA LEU A 26 1.89 -26.57 3.82
C LEU A 26 0.87 -26.02 2.83
N ALA A 27 0.51 -24.74 2.92
CA ALA A 27 -0.37 -24.06 1.96
C ALA A 27 0.17 -24.20 0.54
N LYS A 28 1.45 -23.87 0.32
CA LYS A 28 2.12 -23.99 -0.97
C LYS A 28 2.03 -25.41 -1.53
N SER A 29 2.39 -26.42 -0.74
CA SER A 29 2.32 -27.82 -1.20
C SER A 29 0.90 -28.27 -1.51
N THR A 30 -0.09 -27.81 -0.74
CA THR A 30 -1.52 -28.13 -0.92
C THR A 30 -2.06 -27.52 -2.21
N LEU A 31 -1.76 -26.24 -2.46
CA LEU A 31 -2.17 -25.52 -3.67
C LEU A 31 -1.51 -26.10 -4.92
N MET A 32 -0.23 -26.49 -4.85
CA MET A 32 0.44 -27.18 -5.96
C MET A 32 -0.25 -28.50 -6.33
N VAL A 33 -0.70 -29.28 -5.33
CA VAL A 33 -1.48 -30.50 -5.57
C VAL A 33 -2.82 -30.16 -6.21
N SER A 34 -3.54 -29.17 -5.71
CA SER A 34 -4.81 -28.72 -6.31
C SER A 34 -4.66 -28.32 -7.78
N ILE A 35 -3.64 -27.52 -8.09
CA ILE A 35 -3.31 -27.09 -9.46
C ILE A 35 -3.01 -28.29 -10.35
N SER A 36 -2.29 -29.30 -9.85
CA SER A 36 -1.99 -30.50 -10.64
C SER A 36 -3.22 -31.35 -10.97
N LEU A 37 -4.23 -31.34 -10.10
CA LEU A 37 -5.48 -32.10 -10.27
C LEU A 37 -6.48 -31.38 -11.16
N ASP A 38 -6.52 -30.05 -11.09
CA ASP A 38 -7.45 -29.22 -11.87
C ASP A 38 -6.77 -27.91 -12.32
N PRO A 39 -5.97 -27.94 -13.40
CA PRO A 39 -5.20 -26.78 -13.85
C PRO A 39 -6.06 -25.61 -14.37
N GLU A 40 -7.27 -25.91 -14.86
CA GLU A 40 -8.21 -24.93 -15.43
C GLU A 40 -9.32 -24.54 -14.45
N GLY A 41 -9.16 -24.87 -13.16
CA GLY A 41 -10.16 -24.61 -12.14
C GLY A 41 -10.28 -23.15 -11.72
N SER A 42 -10.51 -22.96 -10.42
CA SER A 42 -10.59 -21.64 -9.80
C SER A 42 -9.31 -20.83 -10.04
N PRO A 43 -9.39 -19.54 -10.40
CA PRO A 43 -8.21 -18.66 -10.41
C PRO A 43 -7.59 -18.47 -9.02
N SER A 44 -8.37 -18.64 -7.94
CA SER A 44 -7.93 -18.32 -6.57
C SER A 44 -6.73 -19.14 -6.12
N LYS A 45 -6.61 -20.41 -6.55
CA LYS A 45 -5.44 -21.24 -6.19
C LYS A 45 -4.13 -20.70 -6.75
N TYR A 46 -4.18 -20.10 -7.94
CA TYR A 46 -3.02 -19.46 -8.55
C TYR A 46 -2.71 -18.12 -7.88
N LEU A 47 -3.73 -17.30 -7.57
CA LEU A 47 -3.56 -16.05 -6.82
C LEU A 47 -2.93 -16.30 -5.45
N ASN A 48 -3.45 -17.28 -4.70
CA ASN A 48 -2.97 -17.65 -3.37
C ASN A 48 -1.55 -18.23 -3.44
N LEU A 49 -1.27 -19.08 -4.43
CA LEU A 49 0.08 -19.62 -4.61
C LEU A 49 1.08 -18.53 -4.99
N ALA A 50 0.69 -17.56 -5.83
CA ALA A 50 1.55 -16.46 -6.24
C ALA A 50 2.03 -15.60 -5.05
N GLN A 51 1.15 -15.33 -4.08
CA GLN A 51 1.50 -14.60 -2.84
C GLN A 51 2.53 -15.35 -1.96
N LEU A 52 2.69 -16.67 -2.14
CA LEU A 52 3.67 -17.50 -1.43
C LEU A 52 4.97 -17.71 -2.22
N LEU A 53 5.10 -17.03 -3.35
CA LEU A 53 6.21 -17.14 -4.28
C LEU A 53 6.81 -15.75 -4.53
N GLU A 54 8.04 -15.73 -5.04
CA GLU A 54 8.78 -14.50 -5.34
C GLU A 54 9.16 -14.48 -6.83
N GLY A 55 9.40 -13.27 -7.34
CA GLY A 55 9.89 -13.01 -8.70
C GLY A 55 9.14 -13.76 -9.81
N GLN A 56 9.89 -14.30 -10.76
CA GLN A 56 9.34 -15.02 -11.93
C GLN A 56 8.37 -16.18 -11.62
N GLN A 57 8.49 -16.84 -10.46
CA GLN A 57 7.55 -17.92 -10.12
C GLN A 57 6.17 -17.35 -9.75
N SER A 58 6.16 -16.23 -9.03
CA SER A 58 4.94 -15.51 -8.68
C SER A 58 4.27 -14.95 -9.93
N LEU A 59 5.04 -14.28 -10.80
CA LEU A 59 4.54 -13.75 -12.08
C LEU A 59 3.84 -14.80 -12.95
N LYS A 60 4.41 -16.00 -13.07
CA LYS A 60 3.79 -17.10 -13.85
C LYS A 60 2.43 -17.52 -13.29
N ASN A 61 2.30 -17.56 -11.96
CA ASN A 61 1.03 -17.92 -11.32
C ASN A 61 0.00 -16.80 -11.47
N TYR A 62 0.40 -15.54 -11.29
CA TYR A 62 -0.49 -14.40 -11.57
C TYR A 62 -0.93 -14.34 -13.03
N GLN A 63 -0.03 -14.58 -14.00
CA GLN A 63 -0.38 -14.65 -15.42
C GLN A 63 -1.43 -15.74 -15.69
N LYS A 64 -1.30 -16.92 -15.08
CA LYS A 64 -2.30 -17.99 -15.22
C LYS A 64 -3.61 -17.61 -14.54
N ALA A 65 -3.57 -16.99 -13.37
CA ALA A 65 -4.77 -16.48 -12.69
C ALA A 65 -5.49 -15.45 -13.56
N LEU A 66 -4.78 -14.49 -14.15
CA LEU A 66 -5.32 -13.45 -15.01
C LEU A 66 -5.99 -14.05 -16.27
N GLN A 67 -5.39 -15.09 -16.86
CA GLN A 67 -6.01 -15.84 -17.96
C GLN A 67 -7.36 -16.45 -17.55
N LEU A 68 -7.41 -17.11 -16.39
CA LEU A 68 -8.63 -17.75 -15.89
C LEU A 68 -9.68 -16.69 -15.48
N LEU A 69 -9.27 -15.57 -14.90
CA LEU A 69 -10.15 -14.43 -14.62
C LEU A 69 -10.72 -13.82 -15.90
N GLY A 70 -9.93 -13.76 -16.98
CA GLY A 70 -10.43 -13.32 -18.30
C GLY A 70 -11.55 -14.22 -18.84
N ARG A 71 -11.44 -15.54 -18.63
CA ARG A 71 -12.52 -16.49 -18.92
C ARG A 71 -13.73 -16.23 -18.02
N ASP A 72 -13.53 -16.12 -16.71
CA ASP A 72 -14.61 -15.94 -15.75
C ASP A 72 -15.37 -14.62 -16.02
N LYS A 73 -14.67 -13.55 -16.42
CA LYS A 73 -15.27 -12.29 -16.86
C LYS A 73 -16.13 -12.45 -18.11
N ALA A 74 -15.68 -13.24 -19.09
CA ALA A 74 -16.46 -13.52 -20.30
C ALA A 74 -17.71 -14.38 -20.04
N LEU A 75 -17.70 -15.15 -18.94
CA LEU A 75 -18.83 -15.98 -18.51
C LEU A 75 -19.77 -15.26 -17.52
N ALA A 76 -19.38 -14.10 -17.00
CA ALA A 76 -20.18 -13.30 -16.09
C ALA A 76 -21.52 -12.94 -16.73
N LYS A 77 -22.61 -13.13 -15.98
CA LYS A 77 -23.99 -12.91 -16.45
C LYS A 77 -24.55 -11.60 -15.95
N THR A 78 -23.98 -11.05 -14.88
CA THR A 78 -24.40 -9.79 -14.28
C THR A 78 -23.24 -8.79 -14.25
N GLU A 79 -23.57 -7.50 -14.17
CA GLU A 79 -22.56 -6.46 -14.01
C GLU A 79 -21.84 -6.57 -12.66
N GLU A 80 -22.52 -7.08 -11.62
CA GLU A 80 -21.93 -7.33 -10.30
C GLU A 80 -20.86 -8.42 -10.36
N GLU A 81 -21.16 -9.56 -11.01
CA GLU A 81 -20.18 -10.63 -11.24
C GLU A 81 -19.00 -10.11 -12.09
N SER A 82 -19.28 -9.36 -13.15
CA SER A 82 -18.25 -8.77 -14.02
C SER A 82 -17.35 -7.79 -13.24
N THR A 83 -17.94 -6.99 -12.34
CA THR A 83 -17.20 -6.05 -11.49
C THR A 83 -16.33 -6.78 -10.48
N SER A 84 -16.86 -7.78 -9.78
CA SER A 84 -16.07 -8.61 -8.86
C SER A 84 -14.89 -9.29 -9.56
N VAL A 85 -15.07 -9.80 -10.79
CA VAL A 85 -13.95 -10.36 -11.55
C VAL A 85 -12.95 -9.29 -11.97
N ARG A 86 -13.42 -8.10 -12.41
CA ARG A 86 -12.52 -6.98 -12.74
C ARG A 86 -11.68 -6.56 -11.54
N ASP A 87 -12.25 -6.45 -10.36
CA ASP A 87 -11.49 -6.06 -9.15
C ASP A 87 -10.39 -7.08 -8.85
N ARG A 88 -10.69 -8.38 -8.95
CA ARG A 88 -9.68 -9.44 -8.83
C ARG A 88 -8.59 -9.37 -9.91
N MET A 89 -8.95 -8.99 -11.13
CA MET A 89 -7.97 -8.76 -12.21
C MET A 89 -7.08 -7.55 -11.89
N VAL A 90 -7.65 -6.48 -11.35
CA VAL A 90 -6.90 -5.28 -10.95
C VAL A 90 -5.91 -5.63 -9.83
N SER A 91 -6.34 -6.33 -8.76
CA SER A 91 -5.42 -6.77 -7.71
C SER A 91 -4.30 -7.67 -8.26
N CYS A 92 -4.63 -8.57 -9.20
CA CYS A 92 -3.64 -9.43 -9.86
C CYS A 92 -2.61 -8.62 -10.67
N LEU A 93 -3.06 -7.64 -11.46
CA LEU A 93 -2.20 -6.77 -12.27
C LEU A 93 -1.31 -5.87 -11.37
N SER A 94 -1.88 -5.33 -10.29
CA SER A 94 -1.14 -4.55 -9.30
C SER A 94 -0.05 -5.37 -8.62
N ALA A 95 -0.35 -6.60 -8.17
CA ALA A 95 0.64 -7.48 -7.56
C ALA A 95 1.78 -7.84 -8.54
N MET A 96 1.46 -8.05 -9.82
CA MET A 96 2.50 -8.25 -10.85
C MET A 96 3.37 -7.01 -11.06
N ALA A 97 2.79 -5.82 -11.02
CA ALA A 97 3.53 -4.56 -11.15
C ALA A 97 4.45 -4.34 -9.93
N GLU A 98 3.99 -4.64 -8.73
CA GLU A 98 4.78 -4.55 -7.50
C GLU A 98 6.03 -5.46 -7.55
N ILE A 99 5.91 -6.69 -8.08
CA ILE A 99 7.07 -7.57 -8.30
C ILE A 99 8.12 -6.91 -9.21
N TYR A 100 7.71 -6.17 -10.23
CA TYR A 100 8.65 -5.42 -11.09
C TYR A 100 9.22 -4.17 -10.42
N LEU A 101 8.59 -3.65 -9.35
CA LEU A 101 9.12 -2.56 -8.54
C LEU A 101 10.06 -3.04 -7.44
N THR A 102 9.94 -4.30 -7.01
CA THR A 102 10.75 -4.89 -5.92
C THR A 102 11.72 -5.94 -6.42
N ASP A 103 11.24 -7.14 -6.76
CA ASP A 103 12.04 -8.35 -6.95
C ASP A 103 12.77 -8.34 -8.30
N GLU A 104 12.06 -7.91 -9.35
CA GLU A 104 12.51 -7.93 -10.74
C GLU A 104 12.86 -6.51 -11.23
N CYS A 105 13.13 -5.57 -10.32
CA CYS A 105 13.40 -4.16 -10.64
C CYS A 105 14.65 -3.94 -11.51
N PHE A 106 15.58 -4.89 -11.53
CA PHE A 106 16.78 -4.85 -12.38
C PHE A 106 16.60 -5.51 -13.75
N ALA A 107 15.43 -6.07 -14.06
CA ALA A 107 15.16 -6.64 -15.37
C ALA A 107 15.06 -5.54 -16.44
N GLU A 108 15.62 -5.78 -17.63
CA GLU A 108 15.63 -4.78 -18.72
C GLU A 108 14.23 -4.32 -19.15
N ASN A 109 13.21 -5.17 -18.96
CA ASN A 109 11.83 -4.90 -19.29
C ASN A 109 10.98 -4.43 -18.09
N ALA A 110 11.54 -4.32 -16.88
CA ALA A 110 10.78 -4.08 -15.65
C ALA A 110 9.91 -2.82 -15.73
N GLU A 111 10.49 -1.70 -16.15
CA GLU A 111 9.78 -0.43 -16.31
C GLU A 111 8.63 -0.53 -17.33
N SER A 112 8.90 -1.15 -18.48
CA SER A 112 7.89 -1.30 -19.54
C SER A 112 6.74 -2.22 -19.15
N GLU A 113 7.02 -3.31 -18.44
CA GLU A 113 6.00 -4.24 -17.95
C GLU A 113 5.20 -3.63 -16.80
N CYS A 114 5.86 -2.97 -15.85
CA CYS A 114 5.20 -2.27 -14.74
C CYS A 114 4.21 -1.23 -15.28
N ASN A 115 4.63 -0.37 -16.22
CA ASN A 115 3.75 0.62 -16.84
C ASN A 115 2.57 -0.05 -17.58
N ARG A 116 2.84 -1.11 -18.36
CA ARG A 116 1.79 -1.84 -19.09
C ARG A 116 0.74 -2.41 -18.14
N LEU A 117 1.18 -3.09 -17.08
CA LEU A 117 0.32 -3.73 -16.08
C LEU A 117 -0.54 -2.71 -15.34
N LEU A 118 0.05 -1.60 -14.89
CA LEU A 118 -0.67 -0.55 -14.17
C LEU A 118 -1.67 0.20 -15.05
N LEU A 119 -1.33 0.46 -16.31
CA LEU A 119 -2.28 1.04 -17.26
C LEU A 119 -3.44 0.09 -17.55
N GLU A 120 -3.18 -1.21 -17.69
CA GLU A 120 -4.22 -2.22 -17.87
C GLU A 120 -5.14 -2.30 -16.64
N ALA A 121 -4.58 -2.26 -15.43
CA ALA A 121 -5.33 -2.23 -14.18
C ALA A 121 -6.27 -1.01 -14.11
N LEU A 122 -5.75 0.18 -14.39
CA LEU A 122 -6.52 1.42 -14.36
C LEU A 122 -7.52 1.54 -15.52
N GLN A 123 -7.35 0.80 -16.63
CA GLN A 123 -8.37 0.68 -17.66
C GLN A 123 -9.56 -0.17 -17.18
N LEU A 124 -9.31 -1.20 -16.36
CA LEU A 124 -10.37 -2.04 -15.81
C LEU A 124 -11.16 -1.30 -14.71
N ASN A 125 -10.47 -0.58 -13.83
CA ASN A 125 -11.06 0.25 -12.79
C ASN A 125 -10.25 1.54 -12.60
N PRO A 126 -10.66 2.67 -13.20
CA PRO A 126 -9.94 3.94 -13.11
C PRO A 126 -9.89 4.58 -11.73
N GLN A 127 -10.69 4.08 -10.77
CA GLN A 127 -10.81 4.60 -9.40
C GLN A 127 -10.25 3.62 -8.37
N HIS A 128 -9.58 2.54 -8.80
CA HIS A 128 -9.02 1.59 -7.85
C HIS A 128 -7.86 2.21 -7.08
N THR A 129 -8.03 2.36 -5.77
CA THR A 129 -7.12 3.10 -4.87
C THR A 129 -5.72 2.50 -4.86
N GLU A 130 -5.59 1.18 -4.71
CA GLU A 130 -4.28 0.52 -4.67
C GLU A 130 -3.52 0.67 -6.00
N ALA A 131 -4.19 0.50 -7.13
CA ALA A 131 -3.58 0.66 -8.45
C ALA A 131 -3.16 2.11 -8.72
N LEU A 132 -3.94 3.10 -8.24
CA LEU A 132 -3.60 4.52 -8.32
C LEU A 132 -2.37 4.84 -7.47
N GLN A 133 -2.32 4.37 -6.22
CA GLN A 133 -1.16 4.57 -5.34
C GLN A 133 0.09 3.87 -5.88
N LEU A 134 -0.03 2.65 -6.41
CA LEU A 134 1.09 1.93 -7.02
C LEU A 134 1.60 2.64 -8.29
N MET A 135 0.70 3.21 -9.09
CA MET A 135 1.08 4.08 -10.21
C MET A 135 1.81 5.33 -9.73
N ALA A 136 1.41 5.95 -8.62
CA ALA A 136 2.16 7.06 -8.03
C ALA A 136 3.58 6.64 -7.63
N SER A 137 3.75 5.49 -6.97
CA SER A 137 5.07 4.93 -6.63
C SER A 137 5.93 4.67 -7.87
N PHE A 138 5.34 4.13 -8.95
CA PHE A 138 6.04 3.95 -10.22
C PHE A 138 6.46 5.29 -10.85
N LYS A 139 5.62 6.32 -10.79
CA LYS A 139 5.97 7.66 -11.28
C LYS A 139 7.06 8.33 -10.44
N ILE A 140 7.08 8.09 -9.13
CA ILE A 140 8.17 8.49 -8.24
C ILE A 140 9.49 7.83 -8.67
N SER A 141 9.49 6.52 -8.94
CA SER A 141 10.72 5.82 -9.38
C SER A 141 11.24 6.32 -10.73
N GLN A 142 10.35 6.84 -11.60
CA GLN A 142 10.70 7.53 -12.85
C GLN A 142 11.14 8.99 -12.67
N GLN A 143 11.21 9.50 -11.44
CA GLN A 143 11.42 10.92 -11.11
C GLN A 143 10.35 11.86 -11.69
N ASN A 144 9.18 11.34 -12.05
CA ASN A 144 8.05 12.11 -12.57
C ASN A 144 7.09 12.50 -11.43
N LYS A 145 7.56 13.39 -10.56
CA LYS A 145 6.77 13.90 -9.41
C LYS A 145 5.40 14.47 -9.84
N PRO A 146 5.26 15.27 -10.91
CA PRO A 146 3.96 15.86 -11.28
C PRO A 146 2.88 14.83 -11.58
N GLU A 147 3.18 13.77 -12.32
CA GLU A 147 2.21 12.69 -12.56
C GLU A 147 1.95 11.87 -11.30
N ALA A 148 2.98 11.61 -10.49
CA ALA A 148 2.81 10.90 -9.22
C ALA A 148 1.80 11.59 -8.30
N ILE A 149 1.92 12.92 -8.16
CA ILE A 149 1.00 13.74 -7.36
C ILE A 149 -0.44 13.59 -7.88
N GLN A 150 -0.66 13.63 -9.20
CA GLN A 150 -2.00 13.48 -9.77
C GLN A 150 -2.64 12.13 -9.42
N TYR A 151 -1.88 11.04 -9.55
CA TYR A 151 -2.36 9.70 -9.21
C TYR A 151 -2.62 9.54 -7.71
N LEU A 152 -1.73 10.05 -6.86
CA LEU A 152 -1.85 9.91 -5.42
C LEU A 152 -3.01 10.73 -4.86
N LEU A 153 -3.18 11.98 -5.32
CA LEU A 153 -4.34 12.81 -4.98
C LEU A 153 -5.64 12.15 -5.43
N LYS A 154 -5.68 11.60 -6.65
CA LYS A 154 -6.87 10.89 -7.13
C LYS A 154 -7.20 9.69 -6.24
N SER A 155 -6.19 8.89 -5.86
CA SER A 155 -6.39 7.79 -4.92
C SER A 155 -6.98 8.29 -3.60
N ARG A 156 -6.36 9.33 -3.01
CA ARG A 156 -6.79 9.96 -1.76
C ARG A 156 -8.24 10.42 -1.81
N THR A 157 -8.62 11.17 -2.85
CA THR A 157 -10.00 11.66 -3.04
C THR A 157 -11.00 10.52 -3.10
N THR A 158 -10.70 9.44 -3.84
CA THR A 158 -11.63 8.31 -3.99
C THR A 158 -12.03 7.68 -2.66
N TRP A 159 -11.06 7.42 -1.76
CA TRP A 159 -11.39 6.82 -0.47
C TRP A 159 -11.77 7.83 0.62
N SER A 160 -11.39 9.10 0.50
CA SER A 160 -11.84 10.13 1.44
C SER A 160 -13.34 10.42 1.35
N GLU A 161 -13.92 10.30 0.15
CA GLU A 161 -15.35 10.51 -0.07
C GLU A 161 -16.21 9.34 0.41
N ASN A 162 -15.63 8.14 0.56
CA ASN A 162 -16.31 6.95 1.05
C ASN A 162 -15.86 6.57 2.46
N VAL A 163 -16.29 7.36 3.45
CA VAL A 163 -15.91 7.21 4.87
C VAL A 163 -16.34 5.85 5.46
N ALA A 164 -17.30 5.15 4.83
CA ALA A 164 -17.75 3.83 5.28
C ALA A 164 -16.74 2.71 4.98
N GLU A 165 -15.86 2.91 3.99
CA GLU A 165 -14.93 1.90 3.47
C GLU A 165 -13.53 2.49 3.32
N LEU A 166 -12.97 2.98 4.43
CA LEU A 166 -11.59 3.45 4.45
C LEU A 166 -10.61 2.29 4.19
N PRO A 167 -9.53 2.52 3.44
CA PRO A 167 -8.43 1.59 3.34
C PRO A 167 -7.82 1.27 4.69
N THR A 168 -7.07 0.18 4.75
CA THR A 168 -6.36 -0.25 5.96
C THR A 168 -5.48 0.88 6.51
N TYR A 169 -5.25 0.84 7.83
CA TYR A 169 -4.36 1.78 8.50
C TYR A 169 -2.99 1.84 7.79
N GLU A 170 -2.39 0.68 7.50
CA GLU A 170 -1.10 0.58 6.81
C GLU A 170 -1.13 1.22 5.43
N PHE A 171 -2.19 0.98 4.64
CA PHE A 171 -2.31 1.60 3.32
C PHE A 171 -2.27 3.14 3.40
N ARG A 172 -3.00 3.71 4.37
CA ARG A 172 -3.04 5.17 4.62
C ARG A 172 -1.70 5.70 5.14
N VAL A 173 -0.99 4.94 5.99
CA VAL A 173 0.38 5.28 6.42
C VAL A 173 1.29 5.41 5.21
N GLN A 174 1.23 4.46 4.28
CA GLN A 174 2.02 4.52 3.05
C GLN A 174 1.58 5.68 2.15
N THR A 175 0.28 5.98 2.05
CA THR A 175 -0.20 7.18 1.33
C THR A 175 0.43 8.47 1.89
N ALA A 176 0.45 8.63 3.23
CA ALA A 176 1.05 9.80 3.87
C ALA A 176 2.55 9.92 3.60
N LYS A 177 3.29 8.81 3.68
CA LYS A 177 4.73 8.77 3.37
C LYS A 177 5.02 9.19 1.93
N LEU A 178 4.22 8.72 0.98
CA LEU A 178 4.35 9.12 -0.43
C LEU A 178 4.05 10.61 -0.64
N PHE A 179 3.05 11.17 0.05
CA PHE A 179 2.80 12.61 -0.01
C PHE A 179 3.97 13.42 0.56
N LEU A 180 4.58 12.98 1.65
CA LEU A 180 5.78 13.62 2.22
C LEU A 180 6.98 13.56 1.28
N GLU A 181 7.22 12.44 0.60
CA GLU A 181 8.28 12.30 -0.41
C GLU A 181 8.06 13.24 -1.61
N LEU A 182 6.79 13.47 -1.95
CA LEU A 182 6.36 14.40 -3.00
C LEU A 182 6.23 15.85 -2.52
N GLU A 183 6.62 16.15 -1.27
CA GLU A 183 6.54 17.48 -0.66
C GLU A 183 5.12 18.06 -0.69
N GLN A 184 4.11 17.19 -0.63
CA GLN A 184 2.69 17.55 -0.52
C GLN A 184 2.30 17.55 0.96
N TRP A 185 2.61 18.65 1.63
CA TRP A 185 2.53 18.76 3.08
C TRP A 185 1.09 18.74 3.60
N GLU A 186 0.18 19.49 2.99
CA GLU A 186 -1.22 19.58 3.42
C GLU A 186 -1.95 18.24 3.25
N PRO A 187 -1.90 17.58 2.07
CA PRO A 187 -2.51 16.25 1.93
C PRO A 187 -1.89 15.20 2.85
N ALA A 188 -0.58 15.28 3.13
CA ALA A 188 0.06 14.39 4.10
C ALA A 188 -0.49 14.62 5.51
N ALA A 189 -0.55 15.88 5.97
CA ALA A 189 -1.06 16.24 7.28
C ALA A 189 -2.50 15.75 7.48
N GLU A 190 -3.39 15.96 6.51
CA GLU A 190 -4.78 15.48 6.59
C GLU A 190 -4.89 13.95 6.76
N VAL A 191 -4.04 13.18 6.07
CA VAL A 191 -4.04 11.72 6.21
C VAL A 191 -3.49 11.32 7.60
N LEU A 192 -2.43 11.99 8.04
CA LEU A 192 -1.78 11.73 9.33
C LEU A 192 -2.69 12.05 10.51
N ASP A 193 -3.44 13.15 10.46
CA ASP A 193 -4.42 13.49 11.50
C ASP A 193 -5.49 12.42 11.62
N GLY A 194 -6.04 11.95 10.49
CA GLY A 194 -6.99 10.83 10.50
C GLY A 194 -6.42 9.52 11.04
N LEU A 195 -5.11 9.28 10.87
CA LEU A 195 -4.41 8.13 11.48
C LEU A 195 -4.22 8.30 12.98
N LEU A 196 -3.96 9.52 13.46
CA LEU A 196 -3.83 9.84 14.89
C LEU A 196 -5.16 9.77 15.63
N GLU A 197 -6.27 10.14 14.98
CA GLU A 197 -7.62 9.96 15.52
C GLU A 197 -7.97 8.48 15.75
N GLU A 198 -7.47 7.60 14.89
CA GLU A 198 -7.68 6.15 14.99
C GLU A 198 -6.71 5.46 15.98
N LEU A 199 -5.44 5.87 15.96
CA LEU A 199 -4.39 5.29 16.81
C LEU A 199 -3.37 6.34 17.25
N ASP A 200 -3.61 6.91 18.43
CA ASP A 200 -2.78 7.96 19.04
C ASP A 200 -1.51 7.45 19.76
N SER A 201 -1.27 6.14 19.73
CA SER A 201 -0.15 5.51 20.45
C SER A 201 1.04 5.16 19.56
N ASN A 202 0.98 5.49 18.26
CA ASN A 202 2.06 5.22 17.31
C ASN A 202 3.04 6.41 17.24
N SER A 203 4.26 6.21 17.75
CA SER A 203 5.30 7.24 17.78
C SER A 203 5.75 7.70 16.38
N GLU A 204 5.71 6.82 15.37
CA GLU A 204 6.06 7.15 13.99
C GLU A 204 5.06 8.14 13.39
N ILE A 205 3.76 7.93 13.59
CA ILE A 205 2.74 8.81 13.00
C ILE A 205 2.79 10.20 13.63
N TRP A 206 3.04 10.31 14.94
CA TRP A 206 3.29 11.60 15.57
C TRP A 206 4.52 12.31 15.00
N TYR A 207 5.60 11.57 14.73
CA TYR A 207 6.78 12.16 14.08
C TYR A 207 6.45 12.67 12.68
N LEU A 208 5.77 11.86 11.86
CA LEU A 208 5.39 12.22 10.50
C LEU A 208 4.43 13.42 10.48
N ALA A 209 3.46 13.48 11.40
CA ALA A 209 2.54 14.61 11.54
C ALA A 209 3.27 15.90 11.91
N GLY A 210 4.23 15.80 12.85
CA GLY A 210 5.12 16.91 13.20
C GLY A 210 5.94 17.37 12.00
N PHE A 211 6.53 16.44 11.26
CA PHE A 211 7.31 16.73 10.07
C PHE A 211 6.48 17.39 8.96
N ALA A 212 5.27 16.90 8.69
CA ALA A 212 4.35 17.46 7.69
C ALA A 212 3.98 18.92 8.00
N ASN A 213 3.81 19.24 9.29
CA ASN A 213 3.35 20.55 9.73
C ASN A 213 4.47 21.57 10.01
N LEU A 214 5.75 21.21 9.77
CA LEU A 214 6.90 22.08 10.07
C LEU A 214 6.73 23.54 9.59
N THR A 215 6.18 23.71 8.39
CA THR A 215 5.95 25.03 7.77
C THR A 215 4.49 25.41 7.67
N LEU A 216 3.56 24.49 7.95
CA LEU A 216 2.11 24.73 7.88
C LEU A 216 1.59 25.32 9.18
N ASP A 217 1.94 24.67 10.29
CA ASP A 217 1.57 25.05 11.65
C ASP A 217 2.69 24.61 12.59
N ALA A 218 3.59 25.55 12.91
CA ALA A 218 4.77 25.26 13.70
C ALA A 218 4.43 24.90 15.15
N GLU A 219 3.35 25.44 15.71
CA GLU A 219 2.92 25.09 17.08
C GLU A 219 2.33 23.69 17.11
N TYR A 220 1.44 23.33 16.16
CA TYR A 220 0.94 21.96 16.05
C TYR A 220 2.07 20.96 15.77
N SER A 221 3.02 21.33 14.91
CA SER A 221 4.23 20.53 14.65
C SER A 221 5.00 20.24 15.94
N LYS A 222 5.19 21.26 16.79
CA LYS A 222 5.86 21.11 18.08
C LYS A 222 5.11 20.14 18.99
N GLU A 223 3.79 20.31 19.13
CA GLU A 223 2.96 19.43 19.96
C GLU A 223 3.09 17.97 19.51
N CYS A 224 3.04 17.72 18.20
CA CYS A 224 3.20 16.39 17.63
C CYS A 224 4.57 15.76 17.97
N LEU A 225 5.65 16.52 17.82
CA LEU A 225 7.00 16.04 18.11
C LEU A 225 7.25 15.83 19.61
N GLU A 226 6.62 16.62 20.48
CA GLU A 226 6.62 16.39 21.93
C GLU A 226 5.89 15.09 22.29
N LYS A 227 4.72 14.82 21.68
CA LYS A 227 4.00 13.55 21.83
C LYS A 227 4.82 12.36 21.35
N CYS A 228 5.44 12.46 20.17
CA CYS A 228 6.37 11.46 19.66
C CYS A 228 7.48 11.16 20.68
N THR A 229 8.13 12.21 21.20
CA THR A 229 9.19 12.09 22.22
C THR A 229 8.71 11.36 23.49
N LEU A 230 7.49 11.63 23.95
CA LEU A 230 6.91 10.96 25.12
C LEU A 230 6.68 9.47 24.86
N LEU A 231 6.15 9.11 23.68
CA LEU A 231 5.91 7.73 23.29
C LEU A 231 7.21 6.94 23.13
N LEU A 232 8.21 7.50 22.45
CA LEU A 232 9.53 6.87 22.30
C LEU A 232 10.19 6.57 23.65
N LYS A 233 10.03 7.46 24.64
CA LYS A 233 10.50 7.21 26.03
C LYS A 233 9.72 6.08 26.69
N LYS A 234 8.40 6.04 26.53
CA LYS A 234 7.53 4.98 27.07
C LYS A 234 7.86 3.60 26.46
N GLU A 235 8.20 3.58 25.18
CA GLU A 235 8.63 2.40 24.43
C GLU A 235 10.06 1.93 24.78
N ASN A 236 10.82 2.74 25.54
CA ASN A 236 12.25 2.53 25.79
C ASN A 236 13.06 2.42 24.49
N CYS A 237 12.74 3.26 23.50
CA CYS A 237 13.47 3.30 22.23
C CYS A 237 14.93 3.72 22.45
N ASN A 238 15.86 2.85 22.05
CA ASN A 238 17.30 3.07 22.16
C ASN A 238 17.96 3.40 20.82
N ASP A 239 17.17 3.58 19.75
CA ASP A 239 17.68 3.91 18.42
C ASP A 239 18.11 5.38 18.36
N GLN A 240 19.43 5.61 18.29
CA GLN A 240 20.00 6.95 18.23
C GLN A 240 19.64 7.69 16.93
N GLY A 241 19.39 6.98 15.83
CA GLY A 241 18.99 7.56 14.56
C GLY A 241 17.63 8.22 14.66
N ILE A 242 16.66 7.52 15.25
CA ILE A 242 15.31 8.06 15.50
C ILE A 242 15.40 9.31 16.40
N TRP A 243 16.15 9.22 17.50
CA TRP A 243 16.32 10.37 18.40
C TRP A 243 16.97 11.57 17.71
N THR A 244 17.94 11.34 16.82
CA THR A 244 18.57 12.41 16.04
C THR A 244 17.56 13.09 15.12
N GLN A 245 16.77 12.31 14.38
CA GLN A 245 15.73 12.84 13.48
C GLN A 245 14.69 13.69 14.22
N VAL A 246 14.21 13.20 15.37
CA VAL A 246 13.23 13.92 16.20
C VAL A 246 13.83 15.23 16.73
N ASN A 247 15.06 15.20 17.24
CA ASN A 247 15.74 16.39 17.76
C ASN A 247 16.04 17.43 16.68
N ASP A 248 16.42 16.98 15.48
CA ASP A 248 16.64 17.85 14.32
C ASP A 248 15.33 18.53 13.89
N CYS A 249 14.22 17.79 13.83
CA CYS A 249 12.91 18.35 13.53
C CYS A 249 12.46 19.33 14.62
N MET A 250 12.61 18.98 15.90
CA MET A 250 12.32 19.87 17.01
C MET A 250 13.12 21.18 16.93
N SER A 251 14.40 21.10 16.57
CA SER A 251 15.24 22.29 16.41
C SER A 251 14.75 23.20 15.28
N LYS A 252 14.30 22.62 14.16
CA LYS A 252 13.70 23.37 13.04
C LYS A 252 12.40 24.05 13.46
N VAL A 253 11.51 23.34 14.15
CA VAL A 253 10.23 23.91 14.65
C VAL A 253 10.46 25.13 15.52
N HIS A 254 11.39 25.05 16.49
CA HIS A 254 11.72 26.21 17.33
C HIS A 254 12.19 27.40 16.51
N GLY A 255 13.01 27.16 15.48
CA GLY A 255 13.44 28.20 14.54
C GLY A 255 12.27 28.89 13.82
N TYR A 256 11.29 28.12 13.34
CA TYR A 256 10.09 28.65 12.68
C TYR A 256 9.21 29.47 13.64
N ILE A 257 8.98 28.98 14.86
CA ILE A 257 8.20 29.71 15.89
C ILE A 257 8.89 31.04 16.24
N GLU A 258 10.21 31.04 16.44
CA GLU A 258 10.96 32.27 16.72
C GLU A 258 10.91 33.28 15.57
N GLN A 259 10.87 32.79 14.33
CA GLN A 259 10.76 33.66 13.15
C GLN A 259 9.37 34.30 13.08
N GLN A 260 8.30 33.51 13.23
CA GLN A 260 6.92 34.01 13.24
C GLN A 260 6.71 35.07 14.34
N ALA A 261 7.21 34.80 15.55
CA ALA A 261 7.12 35.76 16.65
C ALA A 261 7.86 37.08 16.38
N LYS A 262 8.94 37.08 15.59
CA LYS A 262 9.64 38.31 15.19
C LYS A 262 8.86 39.09 14.13
N GLU A 263 8.25 38.40 13.18
CA GLU A 263 7.43 39.00 12.12
C GLU A 263 6.18 39.66 12.73
N ASP A 264 5.48 38.98 13.64
CA ASP A 264 4.31 39.52 14.35
C ASP A 264 4.64 40.79 15.16
N ASN A 265 5.81 40.82 15.79
CA ASN A 265 6.27 42.00 16.56
C ASN A 265 6.72 43.17 15.68
N MET A 266 6.95 42.96 14.38
CA MET A 266 7.30 44.02 13.42
C MET A 266 6.07 44.64 12.74
N GLU A 267 4.93 43.96 12.77
CA GLU A 267 3.65 44.45 12.20
C GLU A 267 2.78 45.22 13.22
N VAL A 268 3.19 45.29 14.49
CA VAL A 268 2.55 46.03 15.60
C VAL A 268 3.23 47.38 15.85
#